data_AF-A0A2V5LK19-F1
#
_entry.id   AF-A0A2V5LK19-F1
#
_cell.length_a   1.000
_cell.length_b   1.000
_cell.length_c   1.000
_cell.angle_alpha   90.00
_cell.angle_beta   90.00
_cell.angle_gamma   90.00
#
_symmetry.space_group_name_H-M   'P 1'
#
loop_
_entity.id
_entity.type
_entity.pdbx_description
1 polymer ?
#
loop_
_entity_poly.entity_id
_entity_poly.type
_entity_poly.pdbx_seq_one_letter_code
_entity_poly.pdbx_strand_id
1 'polypeptide(L)'
;MTLNSAAPYQFSRPPSAGNFDAQRSTEHEVDEAIGLGSRLGGNGSDVRPQDLFSWSSPGHRSISRSGTRYFSINGGVTNIVNFNQDSHGDFGDWLSGGCPQTHPYVQNAFGCAGQDSDISATSPEGINLDVIGYDLTQATNLSNISTRSFVQTGEHVMIGGFIVQGSGPKRVIIRAIGPELTQFGIPDALANPTLELHNGSGALIGSNDDWQTTILGGIITSNQVSDIQNSGHAPTAASESAIIANLQPGNYTAIVRGVS
;
A
#
# COMPACT_ATOMS: atom_id res chain seq x y z
N MET A 1 1.72 -11.57 12.01
CA MET A 1 2.13 -10.18 12.30
C MET A 1 2.65 -10.03 13.73
N THR A 2 3.94 -10.26 13.95
CA THR A 2 4.63 -9.75 15.14
C THR A 2 5.69 -8.74 14.72
N LEU A 3 5.30 -7.48 14.56
CA LEU A 3 6.27 -6.39 14.39
C LEU A 3 6.78 -5.96 15.77
N ASN A 4 8.07 -6.17 16.03
CA ASN A 4 8.69 -5.75 17.28
C ASN A 4 8.86 -4.22 17.27
N SER A 5 8.08 -3.51 18.10
CA SER A 5 8.16 -2.05 18.21
C SER A 5 9.50 -1.53 18.72
N ALA A 6 10.36 -2.39 19.30
CA ALA A 6 11.72 -2.06 19.68
C ALA A 6 12.72 -2.15 18.52
N ALA A 7 12.34 -2.75 17.38
CA ALA A 7 13.18 -2.78 16.20
C ALA A 7 13.01 -1.47 15.39
N PRO A 8 14.10 -0.91 14.85
CA PRO A 8 14.07 0.35 14.11
C PRO A 8 13.48 0.14 12.71
N TYR A 9 12.17 0.35 12.55
CA TYR A 9 11.50 0.24 11.25
C TYR A 9 11.34 1.62 10.58
N GLN A 10 11.63 1.68 9.28
CA GLN A 10 11.42 2.87 8.45
C GLN A 10 10.35 2.57 7.38
N PHE A 11 9.31 3.40 7.33
CA PHE A 11 8.19 3.27 6.39
C PHE A 11 8.43 3.96 5.04
N SER A 12 9.47 4.79 4.95
CA SER A 12 9.95 5.37 3.70
C SER A 12 11.11 4.57 3.15
N ARG A 13 11.11 4.32 1.84
CA ARG A 13 12.21 3.63 1.14
C ARG A 13 13.09 4.61 0.34
N PRO A 14 14.39 4.31 0.15
CA PRO A 14 15.11 3.18 0.75
C PRO A 14 15.34 3.39 2.27
N PRO A 15 15.41 2.32 3.07
CA PRO A 15 15.72 2.43 4.49
C PRO A 15 17.17 2.89 4.71
N SER A 16 17.39 3.66 5.79
CA SER A 16 18.76 3.99 6.23
C SER A 16 19.46 2.76 6.84
N ALA A 17 20.80 2.77 6.88
CA ALA A 17 21.63 1.61 7.26
C ALA A 17 21.30 0.96 8.63
N GLY A 18 20.69 1.71 9.55
CA GLY A 18 20.29 1.22 10.87
C GLY A 18 18.81 0.84 10.98
N ASN A 19 18.02 0.97 9.92
CA ASN A 19 16.59 0.71 9.92
C ASN A 19 16.22 -0.46 9.00
N PHE A 20 15.23 -1.24 9.41
CA PHE A 20 14.58 -2.24 8.58
C PHE A 20 13.49 -1.60 7.73
N ASP A 21 13.33 -2.10 6.51
CA ASP A 21 12.22 -1.74 5.65
C ASP A 21 10.90 -2.28 6.22
N ALA A 22 10.02 -1.36 6.64
CA ALA A 22 8.74 -1.70 7.23
C ALA A 22 7.79 -2.34 6.22
N GLN A 23 7.85 -1.93 4.94
CA GLN A 23 6.98 -2.49 3.91
C GLN A 23 7.36 -3.95 3.65
N ARG A 24 8.64 -4.26 3.39
CA ARG A 24 9.11 -5.63 3.18
C ARG A 24 8.78 -6.55 4.34
N SER A 25 8.93 -6.05 5.57
CA SER A 25 8.65 -6.85 6.78
C SER A 25 7.15 -7.08 6.98
N THR A 26 6.31 -6.14 6.54
CA THR A 26 4.85 -6.31 6.57
C THR A 26 4.39 -7.27 5.47
N GLU A 27 4.94 -7.15 4.26
CA GLU A 27 4.66 -8.06 3.13
C GLU A 27 4.97 -9.51 3.52
N HIS A 28 6.15 -9.76 4.09
CA HIS A 28 6.56 -11.07 4.59
C HIS A 28 5.50 -11.73 5.50
N GLU A 29 4.96 -10.97 6.45
CA GLU A 29 3.98 -11.47 7.41
C GLU A 29 2.59 -11.66 6.77
N VAL A 30 2.28 -10.88 5.75
CA VAL A 30 1.06 -11.06 4.95
C VAL A 30 1.19 -12.34 4.12
N ASP A 31 2.34 -12.57 3.49
CA ASP A 31 2.65 -13.74 2.68
C ASP A 31 2.44 -15.04 3.48
N GLU A 32 2.91 -15.07 4.73
CA GLU A 32 2.65 -16.20 5.65
C GLU A 32 1.15 -16.42 5.94
N ALA A 33 0.40 -15.33 6.12
CA ALA A 33 -1.03 -15.41 6.40
C ALA A 33 -1.82 -15.92 5.19
N ILE A 34 -1.35 -15.65 3.98
CA ILE A 34 -2.04 -16.00 2.73
C ILE A 34 -1.57 -17.32 2.11
N GLY A 35 -0.55 -17.99 2.66
CA GLY A 35 -0.26 -19.37 2.31
C GLY A 35 1.22 -19.74 2.21
N LEU A 36 2.12 -18.78 2.41
CA LEU A 36 3.52 -19.09 2.61
C LEU A 36 3.78 -19.67 4.01
N GLY A 37 4.92 -20.32 4.14
CA GLY A 37 5.33 -21.07 5.29
C GLY A 37 5.32 -22.57 5.03
N SER A 38 6.08 -23.27 5.85
CA SER A 38 6.16 -24.72 5.86
C SER A 38 5.44 -25.29 7.08
N ARG A 39 5.05 -26.56 7.03
CA ARG A 39 4.69 -27.30 8.25
C ARG A 39 5.88 -27.49 9.20
N LEU A 40 7.11 -27.37 8.68
CA LEU A 40 8.33 -27.53 9.46
C LEU A 40 8.49 -26.38 10.46
N GLY A 41 8.94 -26.70 11.67
CA GLY A 41 8.99 -25.74 12.79
C GLY A 41 7.70 -25.69 13.61
N GLY A 42 6.55 -26.10 13.06
CA GLY A 42 5.26 -26.16 13.76
C GLY A 42 4.95 -27.50 14.46
N ASN A 43 3.84 -27.53 15.20
CA ASN A 43 3.29 -28.70 15.87
C ASN A 43 2.27 -29.50 15.02
N GLY A 44 1.96 -29.03 13.81
CA GLY A 44 0.99 -29.65 12.91
C GLY A 44 1.59 -30.70 11.97
N SER A 45 0.78 -31.64 11.52
CA SER A 45 1.15 -32.64 10.50
C SER A 45 0.87 -32.19 9.06
N ASP A 46 0.02 -31.18 8.90
CA ASP A 46 -0.58 -30.83 7.63
C ASP A 46 0.41 -30.07 6.75
N VAL A 47 0.53 -30.51 5.50
CA VAL A 47 1.40 -29.92 4.49
C VAL A 47 0.82 -28.57 4.06
N ARG A 48 1.65 -27.52 4.04
CA ARG A 48 1.22 -26.19 3.56
C ARG A 48 1.32 -26.08 2.03
N PRO A 49 0.62 -25.14 1.38
CA PRO A 49 0.70 -24.96 -0.07
C PRO A 49 2.15 -24.86 -0.59
N GLN A 50 3.02 -24.08 0.08
CA GLN A 50 4.43 -23.93 -0.29
C GLN A 50 5.24 -25.24 -0.20
N ASP A 51 4.90 -26.15 0.72
CA ASP A 51 5.58 -27.45 0.86
C ASP A 51 5.37 -28.34 -0.41
N LEU A 52 4.30 -28.09 -1.17
CA LEU A 52 4.05 -28.73 -2.48
C LEU A 52 5.04 -28.31 -3.56
N PHE A 53 5.97 -27.41 -3.27
CA PHE A 53 7.01 -26.97 -4.18
C PHE A 53 8.42 -27.08 -3.58
N SER A 54 8.59 -27.92 -2.55
CA SER A 54 9.85 -28.15 -1.86
C SER A 54 10.54 -29.46 -2.31
N TRP A 55 11.80 -29.35 -2.77
CA TRP A 55 12.55 -30.44 -3.42
C TRP A 55 13.98 -30.57 -2.91
N SER A 56 14.54 -31.78 -2.95
CA SER A 56 15.98 -32.03 -2.71
C SER A 56 16.76 -32.36 -3.98
N SER A 57 16.06 -32.85 -5.01
CA SER A 57 16.59 -33.16 -6.34
C SER A 57 15.42 -33.33 -7.33
N PRO A 58 15.67 -33.38 -8.66
CA PRO A 58 14.60 -33.60 -9.64
C PRO A 58 13.80 -34.87 -9.34
N GLY A 59 12.48 -34.75 -9.24
CA GLY A 59 11.57 -35.86 -8.92
C GLY A 59 11.51 -36.26 -7.43
N HIS A 60 12.31 -35.64 -6.55
CA HIS A 60 12.38 -35.98 -5.13
C HIS A 60 12.02 -34.78 -4.24
N ARG A 61 10.80 -34.83 -3.68
CA ARG A 61 10.30 -33.84 -2.72
C ARG A 61 11.05 -33.95 -1.39
N SER A 62 11.23 -32.83 -0.70
CA SER A 62 11.87 -32.80 0.62
C SER A 62 11.10 -31.90 1.58
N ILE A 63 10.79 -32.45 2.76
CA ILE A 63 10.21 -31.75 3.92
C ILE A 63 11.09 -32.02 5.14
N SER A 64 12.40 -31.92 4.95
CA SER A 64 13.41 -32.11 5.99
C SER A 64 13.89 -30.76 6.50
N ARG A 65 14.16 -30.69 7.82
CA ARG A 65 14.79 -29.55 8.52
C ARG A 65 16.32 -29.53 8.37
N SER A 66 16.88 -30.39 7.52
CA SER A 66 18.30 -30.50 7.27
C SER A 66 18.58 -31.07 5.88
N GLY A 67 19.77 -30.80 5.35
CA GLY A 67 20.18 -31.22 4.01
C GLY A 67 19.60 -30.32 2.92
N THR A 68 19.68 -30.77 1.67
CA THR A 68 19.24 -29.99 0.51
C THR A 68 17.71 -29.85 0.48
N ARG A 69 17.25 -28.60 0.41
CA ARG A 69 15.85 -28.26 0.23
C ARG A 69 15.72 -26.92 -0.48
N TYR A 70 15.01 -26.90 -1.60
CA TYR A 70 14.82 -25.69 -2.39
C TYR A 70 13.43 -25.62 -3.02
N PHE A 71 13.00 -24.39 -3.29
CA PHE A 71 11.78 -24.08 -4.00
C PHE A 71 11.96 -24.33 -5.50
N SER A 72 11.01 -25.05 -6.08
CA SER A 72 10.99 -25.36 -7.51
C SER A 72 9.58 -25.65 -8.01
N ILE A 73 9.25 -25.07 -9.16
CA ILE A 73 7.93 -25.19 -9.80
C ILE A 73 7.90 -26.22 -10.93
N ASN A 74 9.03 -26.83 -11.28
CA ASN A 74 9.17 -27.75 -12.40
C ASN A 74 9.65 -29.14 -11.98
N GLY A 75 9.11 -29.65 -10.86
CA GLY A 75 9.42 -30.99 -10.38
C GLY A 75 10.83 -31.12 -9.78
N GLY A 76 11.42 -30.04 -9.28
CA GLY A 76 12.76 -30.03 -8.72
C GLY A 76 13.88 -29.88 -9.75
N VAL A 77 13.58 -29.65 -11.03
CA VAL A 77 14.61 -29.52 -12.08
C VAL A 77 15.43 -28.23 -11.90
N THR A 78 14.76 -27.11 -11.61
CA THR A 78 15.41 -25.81 -11.38
C THR A 78 15.34 -25.45 -9.91
N ASN A 79 16.48 -25.11 -9.31
CA ASN A 79 16.51 -24.48 -7.99
C ASN A 79 16.29 -22.97 -8.15
N ILE A 80 15.15 -22.47 -7.69
CA ILE A 80 14.82 -21.03 -7.71
C ILE A 80 15.46 -20.34 -6.51
N VAL A 81 15.23 -20.88 -5.32
CA VAL A 81 15.85 -20.41 -4.07
C VAL A 81 15.88 -21.55 -3.05
N ASN A 82 16.91 -21.60 -2.22
CA ASN A 82 16.99 -22.57 -1.13
C ASN A 82 16.07 -22.15 0.02
N PHE A 83 15.46 -23.13 0.70
CA PHE A 83 14.77 -22.88 1.96
C PHE A 83 15.77 -22.76 3.11
N ASN A 84 15.41 -22.00 4.13
CA ASN A 84 16.15 -21.93 5.38
C ASN A 84 16.14 -23.29 6.09
N GLN A 85 17.28 -23.61 6.71
CA GLN A 85 17.51 -24.82 7.49
C GLN A 85 18.10 -24.51 8.88
N ASP A 86 18.22 -23.23 9.24
CA ASP A 86 18.59 -22.80 10.58
C ASP A 86 17.34 -22.75 11.46
N SER A 87 17.40 -23.42 12.61
CA SER A 87 16.31 -23.45 13.59
C SER A 87 16.00 -22.10 14.27
N HIS A 88 16.87 -21.09 14.10
CA HIS A 88 16.62 -19.74 14.62
C HIS A 88 15.71 -18.89 13.70
N GLY A 89 15.41 -19.37 12.48
CA GLY A 89 14.45 -18.75 11.56
C GLY A 89 13.33 -19.73 11.18
N ASP A 90 12.33 -19.25 10.42
CA ASP A 90 11.29 -20.14 9.89
C ASP A 90 11.88 -21.05 8.80
N PHE A 91 11.45 -22.30 8.76
CA PHE A 91 11.89 -23.25 7.75
C PHE A 91 11.20 -23.03 6.40
N GLY A 92 10.04 -22.40 6.35
CA GLY A 92 9.32 -22.00 5.14
C GLY A 92 9.94 -20.81 4.41
N ASP A 93 10.81 -20.07 5.10
CA ASP A 93 11.48 -18.91 4.54
C ASP A 93 12.66 -19.27 3.63
N TRP A 94 13.07 -18.29 2.83
CA TRP A 94 14.24 -18.38 1.97
C TRP A 94 15.54 -18.34 2.79
N LEU A 95 16.51 -19.14 2.36
CA LEU A 95 17.86 -19.15 2.92
C LEU A 95 18.47 -17.76 2.77
N SER A 96 18.83 -17.18 3.91
CA SER A 96 19.39 -15.84 3.98
C SER A 96 20.92 -15.87 3.93
N GLY A 97 21.52 -14.98 3.13
CA GLY A 97 22.94 -14.70 3.20
C GLY A 97 23.30 -13.78 4.38
N GLY A 98 24.60 -13.60 4.63
CA GLY A 98 25.08 -12.60 5.59
C GLY A 98 24.75 -11.17 5.14
N CYS A 99 24.60 -10.26 6.09
CA CYS A 99 24.33 -8.85 5.78
C CYS A 99 25.61 -8.10 5.34
N PRO A 100 25.54 -7.22 4.32
CA PRO A 100 24.39 -7.01 3.43
C PRO A 100 24.20 -8.21 2.48
N GLN A 101 22.95 -8.59 2.27
CA GLN A 101 22.57 -9.70 1.41
C GLN A 101 22.73 -9.32 -0.06
N THR A 102 23.35 -10.21 -0.85
CA THR A 102 23.44 -10.08 -2.31
C THR A 102 22.07 -10.18 -2.98
N HIS A 103 21.15 -10.95 -2.40
CA HIS A 103 19.80 -11.15 -2.88
C HIS A 103 18.81 -10.97 -1.72
N PRO A 104 18.45 -9.71 -1.37
CA PRO A 104 17.40 -9.46 -0.41
C PRO A 104 16.06 -9.86 -1.04
N TYR A 105 15.36 -10.80 -0.42
CA TYR A 105 14.01 -11.20 -0.80
C TYR A 105 13.05 -10.94 0.36
N VAL A 106 11.78 -10.70 0.03
CA VAL A 106 10.72 -10.47 1.02
C VAL A 106 10.66 -11.62 2.02
N GLN A 107 10.66 -12.87 1.56
CA GLN A 107 10.63 -14.05 2.43
C GLN A 107 11.98 -14.59 2.91
N ASN A 108 13.07 -13.80 2.85
CA ASN A 108 14.31 -14.22 3.53
C ASN A 108 14.09 -14.40 5.04
N ALA A 109 14.53 -15.54 5.58
CA ALA A 109 14.42 -15.92 6.99
C ALA A 109 15.02 -14.89 7.97
N PHE A 110 16.02 -14.14 7.50
CA PHE A 110 16.65 -13.07 8.25
C PHE A 110 16.75 -11.83 7.36
N GLY A 111 16.18 -10.71 7.81
CA GLY A 111 16.31 -9.42 7.14
C GLY A 111 17.60 -8.68 7.51
N CYS A 112 18.03 -7.76 6.65
CA CYS A 112 19.16 -6.86 6.91
C CYS A 112 18.68 -5.40 6.99
N ALA A 113 19.18 -4.65 7.97
CA ALA A 113 18.96 -3.21 8.02
C ALA A 113 19.61 -2.51 6.81
N GLY A 114 19.02 -1.42 6.35
CA GLY A 114 19.49 -0.68 5.17
C GLY A 114 19.25 -1.37 3.83
N GLN A 115 18.48 -2.46 3.81
CA GLN A 115 18.07 -3.13 2.56
C GLN A 115 16.55 -3.20 2.46
N ASP A 116 16.06 -3.01 1.23
CA ASP A 116 14.68 -3.22 0.82
C ASP A 116 14.61 -4.27 -0.29
N SER A 117 13.43 -4.82 -0.50
CA SER A 117 13.15 -5.73 -1.61
C SER A 117 11.68 -5.67 -1.97
N ASP A 118 11.38 -5.79 -3.26
CA ASP A 118 10.02 -5.83 -3.78
C ASP A 118 9.65 -7.22 -4.29
N ILE A 119 8.35 -7.54 -4.19
CA ILE A 119 7.77 -8.67 -4.90
C ILE A 119 7.66 -8.31 -6.39
N SER A 120 8.20 -9.18 -7.24
CA SER A 120 8.07 -9.07 -8.69
C SER A 120 7.74 -10.42 -9.32
N ALA A 121 7.27 -10.42 -10.57
CA ALA A 121 6.91 -11.64 -11.29
C ALA A 121 8.08 -12.64 -11.45
N THR A 122 9.32 -12.18 -11.28
CA THR A 122 10.53 -13.01 -11.37
C THR A 122 11.22 -13.21 -10.03
N SER A 123 10.76 -12.56 -8.96
CA SER A 123 11.25 -12.84 -7.60
C SER A 123 10.79 -14.23 -7.16
N PRO A 124 11.56 -14.95 -6.32
CA PRO A 124 11.12 -16.23 -5.77
C PRO A 124 9.75 -16.14 -5.10
N GLU A 125 9.47 -15.01 -4.46
CA GLU A 125 8.21 -14.72 -3.79
C GLU A 125 7.03 -14.63 -4.74
N GLY A 126 7.15 -13.79 -5.78
CA GLY A 126 6.10 -13.66 -6.79
C GLY A 126 5.84 -14.96 -7.54
N ILE A 127 6.88 -15.75 -7.81
CA ILE A 127 6.72 -17.08 -8.43
C ILE A 127 6.00 -18.05 -7.49
N ASN A 128 6.30 -18.01 -6.18
CA ASN A 128 5.66 -18.87 -5.21
C ASN A 128 4.18 -18.53 -5.01
N LEU A 129 3.86 -17.25 -4.85
CA LEU A 129 2.49 -16.73 -4.77
C LEU A 129 1.66 -17.15 -6.01
N ASP A 130 2.23 -17.03 -7.21
CA ASP A 130 1.61 -17.47 -8.47
C ASP A 130 1.23 -18.96 -8.45
N VAL A 131 2.17 -19.84 -8.13
CA VAL A 131 1.91 -21.29 -8.17
C VAL A 131 1.01 -21.80 -7.04
N ILE A 132 0.83 -21.03 -5.96
CA ILE A 132 -0.16 -21.32 -4.91
C ILE A 132 -1.53 -20.65 -5.16
N GLY A 133 -1.68 -19.90 -6.26
CA GLY A 133 -2.96 -19.41 -6.77
C GLY A 133 -3.22 -17.91 -6.65
N TYR A 134 -2.19 -17.09 -6.40
CA TYR A 134 -2.30 -15.62 -6.39
C TYR A 134 -1.69 -14.99 -7.62
N ASP A 135 -2.45 -14.16 -8.33
CA ASP A 135 -1.91 -13.40 -9.46
C ASP A 135 -1.27 -12.09 -8.99
N LEU A 136 -0.04 -11.82 -9.44
CA LEU A 136 0.59 -10.51 -9.24
C LEU A 136 -0.16 -9.46 -10.06
N THR A 137 -0.99 -8.65 -9.40
CA THR A 137 -1.62 -7.50 -10.04
C THR A 137 -0.63 -6.33 -10.08
N GLN A 138 -0.46 -5.70 -11.25
CA GLN A 138 0.23 -4.40 -11.29
C GLN A 138 -0.55 -3.42 -10.42
N ALA A 139 0.17 -2.63 -9.61
CA ALA A 139 -0.39 -1.64 -8.69
C ALA A 139 -1.60 -0.96 -9.33
N THR A 140 -2.78 -1.31 -8.83
CA THR A 140 -4.01 -0.70 -9.30
C THR A 140 -3.94 0.76 -8.89
N ASN A 141 -4.08 1.68 -9.85
CA ASN A 141 -4.22 3.08 -9.50
C ASN A 141 -5.51 3.18 -8.66
N LEU A 142 -5.41 3.65 -7.42
CA LEU A 142 -6.57 4.05 -6.65
C LEU A 142 -7.30 5.12 -7.47
N SER A 143 -8.41 4.71 -8.11
CA SER A 143 -9.15 5.58 -9.03
C SER A 143 -10.12 6.47 -8.27
N ASN A 144 -10.75 5.94 -7.22
CA ASN A 144 -11.68 6.65 -6.35
C ASN A 144 -11.52 6.18 -4.91
N ILE A 145 -11.32 7.12 -3.98
CA ILE A 145 -11.29 6.89 -2.54
C ILE A 145 -12.27 7.86 -1.90
N SER A 146 -13.09 7.37 -0.97
CA SER A 146 -13.99 8.22 -0.19
C SER A 146 -13.91 7.83 1.30
N THR A 147 -13.98 8.86 2.15
CA THR A 147 -14.07 8.70 3.61
C THR A 147 -15.27 9.48 4.10
N ARG A 148 -16.10 8.85 4.94
CA ARG A 148 -17.26 9.50 5.57
C ARG A 148 -16.97 9.71 7.05
N SER A 149 -17.13 10.94 7.53
CA SER A 149 -17.01 11.31 8.94
C SER A 149 -18.01 12.41 9.25
N PHE A 150 -18.34 12.56 10.54
CA PHE A 150 -19.05 13.74 11.01
C PHE A 150 -18.12 14.96 10.90
N VAL A 151 -18.62 16.01 10.25
CA VAL A 151 -17.95 17.31 10.09
C VAL A 151 -18.88 18.37 10.65
N GLN A 152 -18.35 19.30 11.43
CA GLN A 152 -19.11 20.42 11.98
C GLN A 152 -18.46 21.75 11.56
N THR A 153 -18.86 22.85 12.19
CA THR A 153 -18.28 24.18 11.97
C THR A 153 -17.10 24.43 12.92
N GLY A 154 -16.33 25.48 12.64
CA GLY A 154 -15.15 25.82 13.44
C GLY A 154 -14.12 24.68 13.44
N GLU A 155 -13.45 24.44 14.57
CA GLU A 155 -12.33 23.49 14.68
C GLU A 155 -12.67 22.01 14.50
N HIS A 156 -13.94 21.65 14.27
CA HIS A 156 -14.43 20.28 14.16
C HIS A 156 -14.46 19.81 12.70
N VAL A 157 -13.26 19.62 12.14
CA VAL A 157 -13.01 19.39 10.72
C VAL A 157 -12.78 17.92 10.38
N MET A 158 -13.02 17.53 9.13
CA MET A 158 -12.45 16.29 8.58
C MET A 158 -11.12 16.61 7.90
N ILE A 159 -10.13 15.75 8.13
CA ILE A 159 -8.81 15.83 7.52
C ILE A 159 -8.58 14.55 6.72
N GLY A 160 -8.41 14.68 5.40
CA GLY A 160 -8.03 13.60 4.50
C GLY A 160 -6.61 13.79 3.98
N GLY A 161 -5.68 12.96 4.43
CA GLY A 161 -4.31 12.93 3.92
C GLY A 161 -4.16 11.98 2.73
N PHE A 162 -3.40 12.38 1.71
CA PHE A 162 -3.06 11.51 0.58
C PHE A 162 -1.68 11.83 0.00
N ILE A 163 -1.08 10.86 -0.69
CA ILE A 163 0.24 10.98 -1.30
C ILE A 163 0.11 10.77 -2.81
N VAL A 164 0.60 11.72 -3.59
CA VAL A 164 0.78 11.57 -5.03
C VAL A 164 2.17 10.98 -5.26
N GLN A 165 2.23 9.78 -5.84
CA GLN A 165 3.49 9.08 -6.16
C GLN A 165 3.70 9.00 -7.68
N GLY A 166 4.95 8.93 -8.12
CA GLY A 166 5.34 8.81 -9.54
C GLY A 166 6.37 9.86 -9.95
N SER A 167 6.69 9.92 -11.25
CA SER A 167 7.70 10.83 -11.82
C SER A 167 7.14 12.14 -12.35
N GLY A 168 5.82 12.32 -12.36
CA GLY A 168 5.17 13.50 -12.92
C GLY A 168 3.85 13.83 -12.25
N PRO A 169 3.25 14.98 -12.59
CA PRO A 169 2.02 15.43 -11.98
C PRO A 169 0.84 14.51 -12.31
N LYS A 170 -0.07 14.36 -11.35
CA LYS A 170 -1.35 13.67 -11.53
C LYS A 170 -2.49 14.67 -11.48
N ARG A 171 -3.44 14.55 -12.42
CA ARG A 171 -4.69 15.32 -12.39
C ARG A 171 -5.65 14.66 -11.39
N VAL A 172 -6.03 15.38 -10.36
CA VAL A 172 -6.88 14.89 -9.25
C VAL A 172 -8.08 15.82 -9.09
N ILE A 173 -9.25 15.24 -8.81
CA ILE A 173 -10.42 15.97 -8.31
C ILE A 173 -10.66 15.61 -6.84
N ILE A 174 -10.82 16.61 -6.00
CA ILE A 174 -11.09 16.48 -4.57
C ILE A 174 -12.46 17.12 -4.33
N ARG A 175 -13.34 16.42 -3.62
CA ARG A 175 -14.73 16.82 -3.45
C ARG A 175 -15.14 16.72 -1.99
N ALA A 176 -15.85 17.73 -1.51
CA ALA A 176 -16.53 17.71 -0.24
C ALA A 176 -18.05 17.65 -0.52
N ILE A 177 -18.64 16.48 -0.24
CA ILE A 177 -20.02 16.15 -0.59
C ILE A 177 -20.88 16.19 0.66
N GLY A 178 -22.01 16.89 0.59
CA GLY A 178 -22.90 17.22 1.67
C GLY A 178 -24.35 16.89 1.31
N PRO A 179 -25.17 17.84 0.82
CA PRO A 179 -26.57 17.62 0.48
C PRO A 179 -26.85 16.38 -0.40
N GLU A 180 -25.94 16.03 -1.33
CA GLU A 180 -26.09 14.82 -2.14
C GLU A 180 -26.18 13.53 -1.31
N LEU A 181 -25.56 13.48 -0.13
CA LEU A 181 -25.57 12.27 0.70
C LEU A 181 -26.99 11.90 1.16
N THR A 182 -27.90 12.88 1.22
CA THR A 182 -29.29 12.66 1.64
C THR A 182 -30.05 11.72 0.70
N GLN A 183 -29.74 11.76 -0.61
CA GLN A 183 -30.36 10.86 -1.60
C GLN A 183 -29.93 9.39 -1.42
N PHE A 184 -28.81 9.17 -0.72
CA PHE A 184 -28.30 7.85 -0.36
C PHE A 184 -28.71 7.42 1.06
N GLY A 185 -29.69 8.11 1.66
CA GLY A 185 -30.22 7.79 2.98
C GLY A 185 -29.30 8.18 4.13
N ILE A 186 -28.38 9.12 3.93
CA ILE A 186 -27.52 9.65 4.99
C ILE A 186 -28.22 10.86 5.63
N PRO A 187 -28.73 10.73 6.87
CA PRO A 187 -29.30 11.86 7.59
C PRO A 187 -28.20 12.83 8.03
N ASP A 188 -28.59 14.06 8.35
CA ASP A 188 -27.71 15.10 8.93
C ASP A 188 -26.45 15.39 8.11
N ALA A 189 -26.55 15.31 6.78
CA ALA A 189 -25.47 15.68 5.90
C ALA A 189 -25.13 17.18 6.02
N LEU A 190 -23.84 17.51 5.94
CA LEU A 190 -23.37 18.89 6.06
C LEU A 190 -23.94 19.74 4.92
N ALA A 191 -24.76 20.74 5.23
CA ALA A 191 -25.52 21.49 4.23
C ALA A 191 -24.64 22.34 3.29
N ASN A 192 -23.54 22.89 3.82
CA ASN A 192 -22.60 23.70 3.07
C ASN A 192 -21.15 23.35 3.46
N PRO A 193 -20.53 22.36 2.78
CA PRO A 193 -19.14 21.99 3.02
C PRO A 193 -18.16 22.90 2.28
N THR A 194 -17.18 23.46 3.00
CA THR A 194 -15.99 24.11 2.43
C THR A 194 -14.84 23.10 2.28
N LEU A 195 -13.95 23.34 1.32
CA LEU A 195 -12.79 22.50 1.05
C LEU A 195 -11.51 23.36 0.99
N GLU A 196 -10.50 22.95 1.75
CA GLU A 196 -9.13 23.48 1.66
C GLU A 196 -8.15 22.37 1.25
N LEU A 197 -7.14 22.71 0.46
CA LEU A 197 -6.06 21.83 0.04
C LEU A 197 -4.71 22.40 0.47
N HIS A 198 -3.94 21.58 1.19
CA HIS A 198 -2.61 21.92 1.70
C HIS A 198 -1.54 21.02 1.09
N ASN A 199 -0.34 21.55 0.93
CA ASN A 199 0.84 20.78 0.51
C ASN A 199 1.56 20.15 1.73
N GLY A 200 2.64 19.41 1.47
CA GLY A 200 3.44 18.74 2.51
C GLY A 200 4.12 19.66 3.54
N SER A 201 4.19 20.98 3.28
CA SER A 201 4.64 21.97 4.29
C SER A 201 3.50 22.54 5.12
N GLY A 202 2.26 22.09 4.90
CA GLY A 202 1.05 22.62 5.53
C GLY A 202 0.52 23.91 4.91
N ALA A 203 1.14 24.41 3.83
CA ALA A 203 0.71 25.66 3.19
C ALA A 203 -0.58 25.45 2.41
N LEU A 204 -1.54 26.36 2.56
CA LEU A 204 -2.77 26.39 1.77
C LEU A 204 -2.41 26.66 0.30
N ILE A 205 -2.82 25.76 -0.58
CA ILE A 205 -2.56 25.82 -2.03
C ILE A 205 -3.84 25.86 -2.86
N GLY A 206 -5.01 25.68 -2.27
CA GLY A 206 -6.29 25.86 -2.94
C GLY A 206 -7.43 25.80 -1.96
N SER A 207 -8.54 26.44 -2.28
CA SER A 207 -9.77 26.41 -1.48
C SER A 207 -10.98 26.50 -2.39
N ASN A 208 -12.12 25.99 -1.92
CA ASN A 208 -13.40 26.14 -2.59
C ASN A 208 -14.54 26.13 -1.56
N ASP A 209 -15.56 26.94 -1.84
CA ASP A 209 -16.82 27.08 -1.13
C ASP A 209 -17.84 27.38 -2.24
N ASP A 210 -18.65 26.39 -2.60
CA ASP A 210 -19.43 26.26 -3.84
C ASP A 210 -18.60 25.92 -5.11
N TRP A 211 -18.77 24.71 -5.64
CA TRP A 211 -17.99 24.20 -6.78
C TRP A 211 -18.22 24.95 -8.09
N GLN A 212 -19.37 25.63 -8.21
CA GLN A 212 -19.72 26.46 -9.37
C GLN A 212 -19.02 27.82 -9.36
N THR A 213 -18.30 28.14 -8.29
CA THR A 213 -17.53 29.38 -8.13
C THR A 213 -16.07 29.05 -7.85
N THR A 214 -15.16 29.44 -8.75
CA THR A 214 -13.74 29.22 -8.51
C THR A 214 -13.14 30.31 -7.62
N ILE A 215 -12.46 29.89 -6.55
CA ILE A 215 -11.63 30.77 -5.72
C ILE A 215 -10.19 30.66 -6.24
N LEU A 216 -9.65 31.78 -6.75
CA LEU A 216 -8.25 31.82 -7.20
C LEU A 216 -7.30 31.90 -6.00
N GLY A 217 -6.23 31.12 -6.03
CA GLY A 217 -5.25 31.07 -4.95
C GLY A 217 -4.33 29.86 -5.05
N GLY A 218 -3.07 30.02 -4.61
CA GLY A 218 -2.07 28.95 -4.63
C GLY A 218 -1.87 28.37 -6.03
N ILE A 219 -2.24 27.11 -6.22
CA ILE A 219 -2.14 26.38 -7.50
C ILE A 219 -3.36 26.59 -8.42
N ILE A 220 -4.43 27.24 -7.94
CA ILE A 220 -5.64 27.52 -8.72
C ILE A 220 -5.49 28.91 -9.37
N THR A 221 -5.12 28.93 -10.65
CA THR A 221 -4.82 30.17 -11.39
C THR A 221 -5.87 30.56 -12.42
N SER A 222 -6.90 29.74 -12.63
CA SER A 222 -7.97 29.98 -13.61
C SER A 222 -9.28 29.33 -13.15
N ASN A 223 -10.40 29.71 -13.77
CA ASN A 223 -11.72 29.12 -13.52
C ASN A 223 -11.70 27.60 -13.80
N GLN A 224 -12.21 26.81 -12.86
CA GLN A 224 -12.21 25.34 -12.86
C GLN A 224 -13.57 24.72 -13.20
N VAL A 225 -14.66 25.49 -13.30
CA VAL A 225 -16.03 24.96 -13.40
C VAL A 225 -16.19 24.00 -14.59
N SER A 226 -15.69 24.40 -15.77
CA SER A 226 -15.77 23.56 -16.97
C SER A 226 -14.91 22.30 -16.83
N ASP A 227 -13.73 22.39 -16.21
CA ASP A 227 -12.87 21.24 -15.94
C ASP A 227 -13.51 20.25 -14.96
N ILE A 228 -14.20 20.76 -13.94
CA ILE A 228 -14.96 19.97 -12.96
C ILE A 228 -16.13 19.25 -13.65
N GLN A 229 -16.87 19.93 -14.52
CA GLN A 229 -17.94 19.32 -15.31
C GLN A 229 -17.42 18.24 -16.25
N ASN A 230 -16.37 18.54 -17.02
CA ASN A 230 -15.78 17.63 -17.99
C ASN A 230 -15.10 16.42 -17.34
N SER A 231 -14.80 16.48 -16.04
CA SER A 231 -14.28 15.32 -15.30
C SER A 231 -15.31 14.19 -15.12
N GLY A 232 -16.60 14.47 -15.30
CA GLY A 232 -17.69 13.53 -14.99
C GLY A 232 -17.96 13.36 -13.48
N HIS A 233 -17.34 14.17 -12.64
CA HIS A 233 -17.40 14.08 -11.18
C HIS A 233 -17.85 15.37 -10.50
N ALA A 234 -18.47 16.30 -11.25
CA ALA A 234 -19.04 17.51 -10.67
C ALA A 234 -20.08 17.17 -9.58
N PRO A 235 -20.03 17.85 -8.42
CA PRO A 235 -21.14 17.79 -7.47
C PRO A 235 -22.44 18.29 -8.11
N THR A 236 -23.57 17.77 -7.64
CA THR A 236 -24.92 18.06 -8.12
C THR A 236 -25.62 19.10 -7.25
N ALA A 237 -25.22 19.25 -5.98
CA ALA A 237 -25.63 20.38 -5.16
C ALA A 237 -24.66 21.55 -5.35
N ALA A 238 -25.19 22.75 -5.57
CA ALA A 238 -24.38 23.94 -5.83
C ALA A 238 -23.52 24.34 -4.62
N SER A 239 -23.98 24.05 -3.39
CA SER A 239 -23.28 24.34 -2.15
C SER A 239 -22.15 23.37 -1.80
N GLU A 240 -21.94 22.34 -2.60
CA GLU A 240 -20.83 21.40 -2.38
C GLU A 240 -19.55 21.95 -2.96
N SER A 241 -18.41 21.52 -2.41
CA SER A 241 -17.10 22.04 -2.84
C SER A 241 -16.32 21.04 -3.66
N ALA A 242 -15.62 21.53 -4.69
CA ALA A 242 -14.71 20.73 -5.49
C ALA A 242 -13.48 21.53 -5.96
N ILE A 243 -12.33 20.87 -5.96
CA ILE A 243 -11.07 21.38 -6.52
C ILE A 243 -10.55 20.35 -7.52
N ILE A 244 -10.19 20.78 -8.74
CA ILE A 244 -9.51 19.94 -9.74
C ILE A 244 -8.14 20.51 -10.08
N ALA A 245 -7.07 19.73 -9.87
CA ALA A 245 -5.71 20.24 -10.00
C ALA A 245 -4.72 19.20 -10.50
N ASN A 246 -3.63 19.66 -11.12
CA ASN A 246 -2.46 18.85 -11.42
C ASN A 246 -1.49 18.94 -10.23
N LEU A 247 -1.37 17.84 -9.48
CA LEU A 247 -0.54 17.77 -8.28
C LEU A 247 0.77 17.06 -8.59
N GLN A 248 1.90 17.66 -8.23
CA GLN A 248 3.21 17.02 -8.34
C GLN A 248 3.32 15.85 -7.36
N PRO A 249 4.28 14.93 -7.54
CA PRO A 249 4.57 13.92 -6.53
C PRO A 249 4.86 14.58 -5.16
N GLY A 250 4.17 14.15 -4.12
CA GLY A 250 4.24 14.78 -2.80
C GLY A 250 3.08 14.43 -1.88
N ASN A 251 3.16 14.91 -0.64
CA ASN A 251 2.14 14.74 0.39
C ASN A 251 1.14 15.90 0.34
N TYR A 252 -0.13 15.60 0.49
CA TYR A 252 -1.22 16.58 0.46
C TYR A 252 -2.24 16.30 1.55
N THR A 253 -2.95 17.35 1.95
CA THR A 253 -4.02 17.27 2.96
C THR A 253 -5.22 18.06 2.49
N ALA A 254 -6.38 17.41 2.44
CA ALA A 254 -7.66 18.05 2.23
C ALA A 254 -8.34 18.26 3.58
N ILE A 255 -8.85 19.47 3.84
CA ILE A 255 -9.59 19.81 5.06
C ILE A 255 -11.01 20.20 4.67
N VAL A 256 -12.00 19.57 5.31
CA VAL A 256 -13.42 19.87 5.10
C VAL A 256 -14.03 20.41 6.37
N ARG A 257 -14.80 21.50 6.25
CA ARG A 257 -15.49 22.19 7.35
C ARG A 257 -16.88 22.64 6.89
N GLY A 258 -17.78 22.94 7.82
CA GLY A 258 -19.03 23.63 7.50
C GLY A 258 -18.88 25.15 7.47
N VAL A 259 -19.55 25.81 6.51
CA VAL A 259 -19.80 27.26 6.59
C VAL A 259 -20.73 27.55 7.78
N SER A 260 -20.39 28.57 8.55
CA SER A 260 -21.19 29.11 9.65
C SER A 260 -22.19 30.16 9.19
#